data_AF-A0A3N5ECP4-F1
#
_entry.id   AF-A0A3N5ECP4-F1
#
_cell.length_a   1.000
_cell.length_b   1.000
_cell.length_c   1.000
_cell.angle_alpha   90.00
_cell.angle_beta   90.00
_cell.angle_gamma   90.00
#
_symmetry.space_group_name_H-M   'P 1'
#
loop_
_entity.id
_entity.type
_entity.pdbx_description
1 polymer ?
#
loop_
_entity_poly.entity_id
_entity_poly.type
_entity_poly.pdbx_seq_one_letter_code
_entity_poly.pdbx_strand_id
1 'polypeptide(L)'
;MAFGVRTSLFLLLFSAAIASARHPPVPSSYNLVLVFVDFKDGRKPDGSPPATDADLKYFNDTTINAVGGMGYGNVNPGDPPAPRSPKRRMIRKYTYDDYWDMYFTVGTYTGKIHPDYLSHGIQVYGSLRDYYNEATYGSVQIQPYQTWPGEKDKYHAGIVNRHDEAGGKKFVRWIMISASRKSTDYAYPSPLVLDEARNAVRALHALPEDDPEYIPFDIDAYFKASPFNKVIFVGAGGAKSGFARGLLAQDIWLTEKPGRWGRSNAFPASTLEGIQGCVHEFAHLLGVEHFLAGSYDPMSWGGTGPDSTYDVYDYCPPHFNPWVKLKMGWIPPEKVIRITGSRNVALRPVSRSPAVALITLYGDAGRNKDYSHSEYLLVEYRKREGFNRFAGGVSTPGFSGGAL
;
A
#
# COMPACT_ATOMS: atom_id res chain seq x y z
N MET A 1 -18.55 20.98 -57.57
CA MET A 1 -18.97 19.56 -57.45
C MET A 1 -17.69 18.74 -57.61
N ALA A 2 -17.22 17.88 -56.70
CA ALA A 2 -17.85 17.15 -55.61
C ALA A 2 -16.92 17.12 -54.38
N PHE A 3 -17.50 17.26 -53.19
CA PHE A 3 -16.85 17.02 -51.91
C PHE A 3 -16.86 15.52 -51.64
N GLY A 4 -15.68 14.90 -51.61
CA GLY A 4 -15.48 13.49 -51.23
C GLY A 4 -15.03 13.40 -49.77
N VAL A 5 -15.92 12.86 -48.94
CA VAL A 5 -15.75 12.56 -47.52
C VAL A 5 -14.52 11.67 -47.26
N ARG A 6 -13.59 12.13 -46.41
CA ARG A 6 -12.61 11.26 -45.71
C ARG A 6 -12.42 11.72 -44.25
N THR A 7 -13.52 11.72 -43.50
CA THR A 7 -13.51 11.62 -42.04
C THR A 7 -13.43 10.14 -41.70
N SER A 8 -12.23 9.62 -41.33
CA SER A 8 -12.10 8.36 -40.54
C SER A 8 -10.67 7.89 -40.21
N LEU A 9 -9.58 8.58 -40.60
CA LEU A 9 -8.22 8.01 -40.43
C LEU A 9 -7.33 8.69 -39.38
N PHE A 10 -7.81 9.72 -38.69
CA PHE A 10 -6.95 10.61 -37.88
C PHE A 10 -6.84 10.30 -36.38
N LEU A 11 -7.55 9.27 -35.87
CA LEU A 11 -7.41 8.83 -34.48
C LEU A 11 -6.24 7.86 -34.22
N LEU A 12 -5.58 7.32 -35.26
CA LEU A 12 -4.69 6.17 -35.10
C LEU A 12 -3.23 6.48 -34.71
N LEU A 13 -2.71 7.68 -34.97
CA LEU A 13 -1.26 7.91 -34.91
C LEU A 13 -0.76 8.62 -33.66
N PHE A 14 -1.61 9.34 -32.92
CA PHE A 14 -1.34 9.62 -31.50
C PHE A 14 -1.63 8.40 -30.61
N SER A 15 -2.36 7.42 -31.14
CA SER A 15 -2.43 6.09 -30.58
C SER A 15 -1.05 5.43 -30.70
N ALA A 16 -0.40 5.33 -31.86
CA ALA A 16 0.80 4.49 -32.04
C ALA A 16 1.99 4.69 -31.06
N ALA A 17 2.30 5.91 -30.61
CA ALA A 17 3.39 6.14 -29.63
C ALA A 17 2.97 5.87 -28.16
N ILE A 18 1.66 5.84 -27.88
CA ILE A 18 1.06 5.41 -26.60
C ILE A 18 0.55 3.94 -26.70
N ALA A 19 0.34 3.42 -27.91
CA ALA A 19 -0.29 2.14 -28.25
C ALA A 19 0.73 1.07 -28.67
N SER A 20 2.03 1.34 -28.59
CA SER A 20 3.00 0.25 -28.53
C SER A 20 2.98 -0.47 -27.18
N ALA A 21 2.28 0.07 -26.18
CA ALA A 21 1.86 -0.64 -24.98
C ALA A 21 0.32 -0.73 -24.98
N ARG A 22 -0.27 -1.46 -25.94
CA ARG A 22 -1.68 -1.88 -25.83
C ARG A 22 -1.82 -2.89 -24.69
N HIS A 23 -1.77 -2.42 -23.44
CA HIS A 23 -2.55 -3.05 -22.40
C HIS A 23 -3.98 -2.55 -22.60
N PRO A 24 -4.94 -3.41 -22.96
CA PRO A 24 -6.32 -2.97 -23.09
C PRO A 24 -6.77 -2.37 -21.74
N PRO A 25 -7.62 -1.32 -21.75
CA PRO A 25 -8.17 -0.70 -20.56
C PRO A 25 -9.28 -1.60 -20.00
N VAL A 26 -8.93 -2.83 -19.64
CA VAL A 26 -9.81 -3.68 -18.85
C VAL A 26 -9.53 -3.30 -17.40
N PRO A 27 -10.55 -2.91 -16.61
CA PRO A 27 -10.43 -2.82 -15.16
C PRO A 27 -9.73 -4.07 -14.68
N SER A 28 -8.50 -3.91 -14.23
CA SER A 28 -7.71 -5.05 -13.81
C SER A 28 -8.12 -5.30 -12.38
N SER A 29 -8.92 -6.35 -12.21
CA SER A 29 -9.26 -6.85 -10.89
C SER A 29 -8.08 -7.70 -10.41
N TYR A 30 -7.44 -7.24 -9.35
CA TYR A 30 -6.34 -7.94 -8.69
C TYR A 30 -6.89 -8.66 -7.49
N ASN A 31 -6.65 -9.97 -7.44
CA ASN A 31 -6.85 -10.71 -6.22
C ASN A 31 -5.62 -10.50 -5.36
N LEU A 32 -5.83 -10.17 -4.09
CA LEU A 32 -4.78 -9.89 -3.14
C LEU A 32 -4.95 -10.78 -1.92
N VAL A 33 -3.83 -11.32 -1.45
CA VAL A 33 -3.70 -11.93 -0.14
C VAL A 33 -2.55 -11.30 0.65
N LEU A 34 -2.71 -11.30 1.96
CA LEU A 34 -1.72 -10.89 2.94
C LEU A 34 -1.19 -12.13 3.65
N VAL A 35 0.11 -12.16 3.89
CA VAL A 35 0.79 -13.20 4.65
C VAL A 35 1.66 -12.52 5.70
N PHE A 36 1.31 -12.67 6.97
CA PHE A 36 2.06 -12.12 8.09
C PHE A 36 3.13 -13.11 8.54
N VAL A 37 4.39 -12.68 8.54
CA VAL A 37 5.54 -13.53 8.83
C VAL A 37 6.44 -12.94 9.91
N ASP A 38 6.98 -13.80 10.76
CA ASP A 38 7.92 -13.43 11.81
C ASP A 38 9.15 -14.35 11.79
N PHE A 39 10.26 -13.86 12.32
CA PHE A 39 11.54 -14.56 12.32
C PHE A 39 11.66 -15.46 13.55
N LYS A 40 12.16 -16.69 13.37
CA LYS A 40 12.27 -17.69 14.44
C LYS A 40 13.00 -17.22 15.70
N ASP A 41 13.96 -16.32 15.56
CA ASP A 41 14.75 -15.80 16.69
C ASP A 41 14.09 -14.62 17.43
N GLY A 42 12.97 -14.11 16.92
CA GLY A 42 12.15 -13.06 17.54
C GLY A 42 12.90 -11.77 17.86
N ARG A 43 14.09 -11.57 17.28
CA ARG A 43 14.96 -10.41 17.56
C ARG A 43 14.21 -9.11 17.24
N LYS A 44 14.59 -7.97 17.79
CA LYS A 44 14.01 -6.64 17.48
C LYS A 44 14.52 -6.12 16.12
N PRO A 45 13.91 -5.06 15.53
CA PRO A 45 14.36 -4.44 14.26
C PRO A 45 15.86 -4.13 14.13
N ASP A 46 16.52 -3.89 15.26
CA ASP A 46 17.95 -3.58 15.35
C ASP A 46 18.84 -4.84 15.45
N GLY A 47 18.26 -6.04 15.41
CA GLY A 47 18.95 -7.32 15.56
C GLY A 47 19.23 -7.72 17.02
N SER A 48 18.77 -6.95 18.01
CA SER A 48 18.88 -7.31 19.42
C SER A 48 17.89 -8.44 19.78
N PRO A 49 18.10 -9.19 20.88
CA PRO A 49 17.18 -10.25 21.30
C PRO A 49 15.72 -9.78 21.43
N PRO A 50 14.75 -10.72 21.40
CA PRO A 50 13.35 -10.43 21.71
C PRO A 50 13.19 -9.57 22.98
N ALA A 51 12.12 -8.78 23.04
CA ALA A 51 11.81 -8.04 24.25
C ALA A 51 11.69 -9.00 25.44
N THR A 52 12.49 -8.77 26.49
CA THR A 52 12.41 -9.56 27.72
C THR A 52 11.19 -9.13 28.54
N ASP A 53 10.75 -9.95 29.50
CA ASP A 53 9.70 -9.56 30.45
C ASP A 53 10.08 -8.29 31.23
N ALA A 54 11.38 -8.08 31.46
CA ALA A 54 11.92 -6.85 32.05
C ALA A 54 11.87 -5.64 31.09
N ASP A 55 11.95 -5.84 29.77
CA ASP A 55 11.72 -4.78 28.78
C ASP A 55 10.23 -4.44 28.72
N LEU A 56 9.36 -5.44 28.87
CA LEU A 56 7.92 -5.30 28.81
C LEU A 56 7.31 -4.64 30.06
N LYS A 57 8.00 -4.63 31.20
CA LYS A 57 7.51 -4.02 32.45
C LYS A 57 7.30 -2.51 32.37
N TYR A 58 7.99 -1.83 31.44
CA TYR A 58 7.86 -0.38 31.23
C TYR A 58 6.66 0.02 30.39
N PHE A 59 5.99 -0.96 29.76
CA PHE A 59 4.74 -0.74 29.02
C PHE A 59 3.49 -0.91 29.90
N ASN A 60 3.69 -1.02 31.22
CA ASN A 60 2.63 -1.22 32.21
C ASN A 60 1.90 0.09 32.60
N ASP A 61 2.27 1.21 31.99
CA ASP A 61 1.49 2.43 32.08
C ASP A 61 0.57 2.53 30.87
N THR A 62 -0.64 3.00 31.10
CA THR A 62 -1.78 3.26 30.21
C THR A 62 -1.49 3.91 28.83
N THR A 63 -0.23 4.18 28.52
CA THR A 63 0.26 4.60 27.21
C THR A 63 0.24 3.43 26.22
N ILE A 64 -0.57 3.60 25.19
CA ILE A 64 -1.02 2.64 24.18
C ILE A 64 0.11 2.30 23.16
N ASN A 65 1.35 2.21 23.62
CA ASN A 65 2.54 1.96 22.80
C ASN A 65 2.83 0.47 22.75
N ALA A 66 2.12 -0.27 21.91
CA ALA A 66 2.40 -1.68 21.76
C ALA A 66 3.73 -1.92 21.04
N VAL A 67 4.46 -2.91 21.54
CA VAL A 67 5.60 -3.51 20.82
C VAL A 67 5.17 -4.17 19.52
N GLY A 68 3.87 -4.39 19.28
CA GLY A 68 3.32 -4.98 18.05
C GLY A 68 3.74 -6.44 17.90
N GLY A 69 3.61 -6.99 16.69
CA GLY A 69 4.01 -8.37 16.38
C GLY A 69 5.50 -8.68 16.56
N MET A 70 6.31 -7.76 17.13
CA MET A 70 7.74 -7.95 17.39
C MET A 70 8.00 -9.22 18.21
N GLY A 71 8.24 -10.33 17.52
CA GLY A 71 9.19 -11.36 17.91
C GLY A 71 9.02 -11.96 19.29
N TYR A 72 7.83 -11.88 19.90
CA TYR A 72 7.59 -12.57 21.15
C TYR A 72 7.32 -14.05 20.84
N GLY A 73 8.37 -14.74 20.44
CA GLY A 73 8.36 -16.16 20.05
C GLY A 73 8.10 -17.13 21.21
N ASN A 74 7.83 -16.64 22.41
CA ASN A 74 7.55 -17.44 23.60
C ASN A 74 6.33 -16.92 24.35
N VAL A 75 5.17 -16.82 23.69
CA VAL A 75 3.90 -16.73 24.43
C VAL A 75 3.79 -18.00 25.26
N ASN A 76 3.95 -17.89 26.58
CA ASN A 76 3.84 -19.03 27.48
C ASN A 76 2.41 -19.60 27.31
N PRO A 77 2.24 -20.91 27.03
CA PRO A 77 0.91 -21.52 26.94
C PRO A 77 0.09 -21.31 28.22
N GLY A 78 0.76 -21.18 29.38
CA GLY A 78 0.17 -20.86 30.67
C GLY A 78 -0.13 -19.38 30.92
N ASP A 79 0.19 -18.47 29.99
CA ASP A 79 -0.16 -17.06 30.14
C ASP A 79 -1.69 -16.88 30.15
N PRO A 80 -2.24 -16.06 31.06
CA PRO A 80 -3.67 -15.81 31.11
C PRO A 80 -4.20 -15.27 29.76
N PRO A 81 -5.49 -15.50 29.44
CA PRO A 81 -6.14 -14.87 28.29
C PRO A 81 -5.94 -13.35 28.29
N ALA A 82 -5.93 -12.68 27.12
CA ALA A 82 -5.62 -11.25 27.00
C ALA A 82 -6.29 -10.30 28.01
N PRO A 83 -7.56 -10.49 28.46
CA PRO A 83 -8.15 -9.66 29.51
C PRO A 83 -7.36 -9.70 30.83
N ARG A 84 -6.64 -10.77 31.11
CA ARG A 84 -5.88 -11.03 32.34
C ARG A 84 -4.35 -10.99 32.14
N SER A 85 -3.87 -10.83 30.90
CA SER A 85 -2.45 -10.69 30.57
C SER A 85 -2.20 -9.35 29.85
N PRO A 86 -1.77 -8.29 30.57
CA PRO A 86 -1.30 -7.04 29.97
C PRO A 86 -0.23 -7.28 28.90
N LYS A 87 0.63 -8.29 29.11
CA LYS A 87 1.66 -8.76 28.18
C LYS A 87 1.11 -9.16 26.81
N ARG A 88 0.07 -10.00 26.76
CA ARG A 88 -0.57 -10.38 25.49
C ARG A 88 -1.25 -9.19 24.81
N ARG A 89 -1.79 -8.21 25.56
CA ARG A 89 -2.35 -6.97 24.99
C ARG A 89 -1.31 -6.07 24.32
N MET A 90 -0.08 -6.07 24.82
CA MET A 90 1.01 -5.24 24.30
C MET A 90 1.69 -5.83 23.06
N ILE A 91 1.66 -7.16 22.90
CA ILE A 91 2.18 -7.86 21.71
C ILE A 91 1.11 -7.95 20.63
N ARG A 92 -0.15 -8.10 21.02
CA ARG A 92 -1.30 -8.22 20.12
C ARG A 92 -2.17 -6.97 20.13
N LYS A 93 -1.59 -5.82 19.77
CA LYS A 93 -2.36 -4.57 19.68
C LYS A 93 -3.29 -4.56 18.49
N TYR A 94 -2.77 -4.94 17.33
CA TYR A 94 -3.53 -4.95 16.09
C TYR A 94 -4.22 -6.29 15.96
N THR A 95 -5.54 -6.22 15.82
CA THR A 95 -6.42 -7.35 15.58
C THR A 95 -6.37 -7.74 14.11
N TYR A 96 -6.88 -8.94 13.83
CA TYR A 96 -7.13 -9.37 12.46
C TYR A 96 -8.01 -8.35 11.71
N ASP A 97 -9.02 -7.81 12.38
CA ASP A 97 -9.95 -6.83 11.83
C ASP A 97 -9.26 -5.52 11.45
N ASP A 98 -8.31 -5.04 12.27
CA ASP A 98 -7.56 -3.82 11.97
C ASP A 98 -6.78 -3.94 10.65
N TYR A 99 -6.08 -5.08 10.45
CA TYR A 99 -5.38 -5.33 9.20
C TYR A 99 -6.36 -5.49 8.05
N TRP A 100 -7.42 -6.29 8.23
CA TRP A 100 -8.43 -6.49 7.20
C TRP A 100 -9.00 -5.17 6.68
N ASP A 101 -9.40 -4.32 7.62
CA ASP A 101 -10.04 -3.05 7.32
C ASP A 101 -9.10 -2.11 6.60
N MET A 102 -7.82 -2.08 6.99
CA MET A 102 -6.77 -1.29 6.36
C MET A 102 -6.55 -1.64 4.87
N TYR A 103 -6.74 -2.90 4.46
CA TYR A 103 -6.46 -3.31 3.08
C TYR A 103 -7.72 -3.46 2.21
N PHE A 104 -8.84 -3.94 2.75
CA PHE A 104 -9.94 -4.47 1.93
C PHE A 104 -11.30 -3.80 2.08
N THR A 105 -11.51 -2.96 3.10
CA THR A 105 -12.81 -2.27 3.27
C THR A 105 -13.07 -1.24 2.19
N VAL A 106 -14.34 -0.83 2.03
CA VAL A 106 -14.72 0.30 1.19
C VAL A 106 -15.41 1.35 2.06
N GLY A 107 -14.88 2.57 2.11
CA GLY A 107 -15.42 3.71 2.85
C GLY A 107 -15.46 3.53 4.38
N THR A 108 -14.91 2.45 4.92
CA THR A 108 -15.01 2.12 6.35
C THR A 108 -13.76 2.56 7.12
N TYR A 109 -12.57 2.35 6.54
CA TYR A 109 -11.30 2.69 7.19
C TYR A 109 -10.99 4.20 7.11
N THR A 110 -11.81 5.04 7.73
CA THR A 110 -11.69 6.50 7.67
C THR A 110 -11.80 7.16 9.05
N GLY A 111 -11.14 8.31 9.22
CA GLY A 111 -11.21 9.11 10.43
C GLY A 111 -10.51 8.45 11.61
N LYS A 112 -11.25 8.25 12.70
CA LYS A 112 -10.74 7.86 14.02
C LYS A 112 -10.64 6.33 14.24
N ILE A 113 -10.88 5.55 13.19
CA ILE A 113 -10.97 4.08 13.27
C ILE A 113 -9.61 3.39 13.33
N HIS A 114 -8.53 4.07 12.95
CA HIS A 114 -7.18 3.53 13.04
C HIS A 114 -6.87 3.06 14.47
N PRO A 115 -6.25 1.89 14.67
CA PRO A 115 -5.96 1.36 16.01
C PRO A 115 -5.05 2.26 16.85
N ASP A 116 -4.25 3.12 16.20
CA ASP A 116 -3.43 4.14 16.86
C ASP A 116 -4.14 5.48 17.16
N TYR A 117 -5.41 5.67 16.82
CA TYR A 117 -6.08 6.97 17.01
C TYR A 117 -6.11 7.40 18.49
N LEU A 118 -6.51 6.50 19.39
CA LEU A 118 -6.58 6.81 20.82
C LEU A 118 -5.21 7.12 21.42
N SER A 119 -4.15 6.55 20.84
CA SER A 119 -2.78 6.63 21.35
C SER A 119 -1.96 7.77 20.80
N HIS A 120 -2.19 8.10 19.54
CA HIS A 120 -1.32 8.97 18.75
C HIS A 120 -2.12 10.01 17.97
N GLY A 121 -3.45 10.02 18.07
CA GLY A 121 -4.32 10.92 17.31
C GLY A 121 -4.34 10.62 15.80
N ILE A 122 -3.73 9.51 15.36
CA ILE A 122 -3.59 9.15 13.95
C ILE A 122 -4.96 8.95 13.33
N GLN A 123 -5.24 9.74 12.30
CA GLN A 123 -6.42 9.59 11.46
C GLN A 123 -6.04 9.00 10.12
N VAL A 124 -6.91 8.15 9.60
CA VAL A 124 -6.76 7.54 8.27
C VAL A 124 -7.78 8.09 7.29
N TYR A 125 -7.49 7.91 6.01
CA TYR A 125 -8.48 8.09 4.96
C TYR A 125 -8.42 6.92 4.00
N GLY A 126 -9.35 5.99 4.13
CA GLY A 126 -9.57 4.87 3.22
C GLY A 126 -8.59 3.71 3.41
N SER A 127 -9.01 2.54 2.93
CA SER A 127 -8.16 1.36 2.82
C SER A 127 -7.27 1.41 1.56
N LEU A 128 -6.37 0.44 1.39
CA LEU A 128 -5.65 0.23 0.12
C LEU A 128 -6.62 0.09 -1.06
N ARG A 129 -7.73 -0.64 -0.86
CA ARG A 129 -8.78 -0.82 -1.86
C ARG A 129 -9.49 0.49 -2.20
N ASP A 130 -9.82 1.31 -1.20
CA ASP A 130 -10.38 2.65 -1.43
C ASP A 130 -9.42 3.51 -2.25
N TYR A 131 -8.14 3.49 -1.90
CA TYR A 131 -7.11 4.28 -2.58
C TYR A 131 -7.05 3.95 -4.07
N TYR A 132 -6.86 2.68 -4.43
CA TYR A 132 -6.75 2.32 -5.83
C TYR A 132 -8.05 2.54 -6.59
N ASN A 133 -9.20 2.31 -5.96
CA ASN A 133 -10.48 2.62 -6.60
C ASN A 133 -10.64 4.12 -6.89
N GLU A 134 -10.28 5.01 -5.95
CA GLU A 134 -10.34 6.46 -6.13
C GLU A 134 -9.26 6.99 -7.09
N ALA A 135 -7.98 6.67 -6.83
CA ALA A 135 -6.83 7.22 -7.55
C ALA A 135 -6.73 6.76 -9.01
N THR A 136 -7.34 5.62 -9.34
CA THR A 136 -7.36 5.04 -10.70
C THR A 136 -8.73 5.11 -11.37
N TYR A 137 -9.72 5.76 -10.73
CA TYR A 137 -11.09 5.89 -11.23
C TYR A 137 -11.75 4.54 -11.53
N GLY A 138 -11.50 3.55 -10.68
CA GLY A 138 -12.00 2.18 -10.81
C GLY A 138 -11.25 1.30 -11.81
N SER A 139 -10.18 1.80 -12.46
CA SER A 139 -9.38 1.02 -13.41
C SER A 139 -8.58 -0.10 -12.74
N VAL A 140 -8.25 0.07 -11.46
CA VAL A 140 -7.61 -0.93 -10.61
C VAL A 140 -8.56 -1.26 -9.47
N GLN A 141 -8.95 -2.52 -9.38
CA GLN A 141 -9.83 -3.02 -8.33
C GLN A 141 -9.08 -4.07 -7.52
N ILE A 142 -8.91 -3.84 -6.23
CA ILE A 142 -8.32 -4.82 -5.31
C ILE A 142 -9.46 -5.62 -4.66
N GLN A 143 -9.35 -6.93 -4.73
CA GLN A 143 -10.31 -7.85 -4.12
C GLN A 143 -9.58 -8.82 -3.19
N PRO A 144 -10.13 -9.12 -2.01
CA PRO A 144 -9.59 -10.19 -1.19
C PRO A 144 -9.85 -11.55 -1.87
N TYR A 145 -8.82 -12.39 -1.96
CA TYR A 145 -8.96 -13.76 -2.48
C TYR A 145 -9.43 -14.73 -1.38
N GLN A 146 -10.15 -15.80 -1.70
CA GLN A 146 -10.52 -16.80 -0.70
C GLN A 146 -9.28 -17.54 -0.18
N THR A 147 -9.00 -17.48 1.12
CA THR A 147 -7.82 -18.09 1.75
C THR A 147 -8.18 -19.30 2.62
N TRP A 148 -9.44 -19.44 3.04
CA TRP A 148 -9.93 -20.59 3.82
C TRP A 148 -11.26 -21.13 3.26
N PRO A 149 -11.58 -22.43 3.40
CA PRO A 149 -12.91 -22.95 3.11
C PRO A 149 -13.96 -22.28 3.99
N GLY A 150 -15.12 -21.93 3.43
CA GLY A 150 -16.21 -21.33 4.20
C GLY A 150 -16.90 -20.18 3.48
N GLU A 151 -17.64 -19.39 4.26
CA GLU A 151 -18.29 -18.17 3.76
C GLU A 151 -17.25 -17.13 3.35
N LYS A 152 -17.61 -16.27 2.37
CA LYS A 152 -16.75 -15.18 1.90
C LYS A 152 -16.75 -14.00 2.88
N ASP A 153 -16.48 -14.27 4.15
CA ASP A 153 -16.29 -13.25 5.17
C ASP A 153 -14.82 -12.83 5.26
N LYS A 154 -14.53 -11.86 6.13
CA LYS A 154 -13.17 -11.35 6.33
C LYS A 154 -12.20 -12.37 6.91
N TYR A 155 -12.68 -13.41 7.60
CA TYR A 155 -11.84 -14.43 8.24
C TYR A 155 -11.49 -15.59 7.32
N HIS A 156 -12.11 -15.68 6.15
CA HIS A 156 -11.84 -16.72 5.17
C HIS A 156 -11.35 -16.20 3.82
N ALA A 157 -11.19 -14.89 3.68
CA ALA A 157 -10.58 -14.27 2.51
C ALA A 157 -9.38 -13.42 2.95
N GLY A 158 -8.55 -13.03 1.97
CA GLY A 158 -7.52 -11.98 1.94
C GLY A 158 -6.37 -12.03 2.94
N ILE A 159 -6.46 -12.77 4.06
CA ILE A 159 -5.34 -13.05 4.96
C ILE A 159 -5.19 -14.57 5.03
N VAL A 160 -3.98 -15.06 4.75
CA VAL A 160 -3.67 -16.50 4.73
C VAL A 160 -3.56 -17.07 6.13
N ASN A 161 -3.05 -16.26 7.06
CA ASN A 161 -2.76 -16.66 8.42
C ASN A 161 -3.99 -17.19 9.17
N ARG A 162 -3.75 -18.16 10.06
CA ARG A 162 -4.64 -18.48 11.17
C ARG A 162 -4.83 -17.26 12.07
N HIS A 163 -5.82 -17.35 12.96
CA HIS A 163 -5.98 -16.38 14.03
C HIS A 163 -6.08 -17.05 15.39
N ASP A 164 -5.61 -16.34 16.41
CA ASP A 164 -5.84 -16.67 17.80
C ASP A 164 -6.97 -15.81 18.36
N GLU A 165 -7.78 -16.39 19.24
CA GLU A 165 -8.79 -15.65 19.97
C GLU A 165 -8.29 -15.26 21.36
N ALA A 166 -8.47 -13.99 21.72
CA ALA A 166 -8.21 -13.52 23.07
C ALA A 166 -9.13 -12.34 23.43
N GLY A 167 -9.89 -12.49 24.51
CA GLY A 167 -10.80 -11.42 24.98
C GLY A 167 -11.88 -11.06 23.97
N GLY A 168 -12.41 -12.04 23.24
CA GLY A 168 -13.44 -11.83 22.20
C GLY A 168 -12.96 -11.16 20.92
N LYS A 169 -11.63 -11.02 20.75
CA LYS A 169 -10.99 -10.47 19.55
C LYS A 169 -10.13 -11.53 18.89
N LYS A 170 -10.00 -11.43 17.56
CA LYS A 170 -9.14 -12.27 16.74
C LYS A 170 -7.84 -11.55 16.41
N PHE A 171 -6.73 -12.27 16.48
CA PHE A 171 -5.40 -11.75 16.22
C PHE A 171 -4.71 -12.65 15.21
N VAL A 172 -4.02 -12.06 14.24
CA VAL A 172 -3.24 -12.83 13.27
C VAL A 172 -2.20 -13.69 13.98
N ARG A 173 -2.19 -15.00 13.70
CA ARG A 173 -1.12 -15.91 14.08
C ARG A 173 -0.03 -15.83 13.02
N TRP A 174 1.09 -15.22 13.38
CA TRP A 174 2.22 -14.99 12.49
C TRP A 174 2.87 -16.31 12.07
N ILE A 175 3.24 -16.43 10.80
CA ILE A 175 3.93 -17.61 10.27
C ILE A 175 5.43 -17.44 10.55
N MET A 176 6.03 -18.41 11.24
CA MET A 176 7.44 -18.36 11.56
C MET A 176 8.29 -18.81 10.37
N ILE A 177 9.24 -17.98 9.93
CA ILE A 177 10.23 -18.33 8.90
C ILE A 177 11.56 -18.75 9.53
N SER A 178 12.32 -19.60 8.83
CA SER A 178 13.60 -20.14 9.29
C SER A 178 14.72 -19.10 9.36
N ALA A 179 14.62 -18.03 8.57
CA ALA A 179 15.60 -16.98 8.48
C ALA A 179 15.84 -16.40 9.87
N SER A 180 17.12 -16.18 10.17
CA SER A 180 17.50 -15.34 11.30
C SER A 180 17.36 -13.88 10.90
N ARG A 181 16.89 -13.06 11.83
CA ARG A 181 16.67 -11.63 11.61
C ARG A 181 18.01 -10.91 11.50
N LYS A 182 18.49 -10.58 10.28
CA LYS A 182 19.67 -9.70 10.10
C LYS A 182 19.23 -8.25 9.88
N SER A 183 20.03 -7.31 10.36
CA SER A 183 19.73 -5.87 10.23
C SER A 183 19.67 -5.39 8.77
N THR A 184 20.34 -6.08 7.84
CA THR A 184 20.31 -5.81 6.40
C THR A 184 19.06 -6.35 5.70
N ASP A 185 18.46 -7.41 6.22
CA ASP A 185 17.26 -8.03 5.64
C ASP A 185 16.02 -7.12 5.76
N TYR A 186 16.13 -6.05 6.56
CA TYR A 186 15.11 -5.01 6.75
C TYR A 186 15.15 -3.88 5.73
N ALA A 187 16.32 -3.58 5.17
CA ALA A 187 16.45 -2.52 4.18
C ALA A 187 15.91 -2.98 2.82
N TYR A 188 16.18 -4.23 2.54
CA TYR A 188 15.98 -4.87 1.27
C TYR A 188 15.87 -6.36 1.59
N PRO A 189 14.65 -6.92 1.76
CA PRO A 189 14.53 -8.35 1.94
C PRO A 189 15.24 -8.98 0.76
N SER A 190 16.22 -9.84 1.05
CA SER A 190 16.85 -10.57 -0.02
C SER A 190 15.79 -11.47 -0.68
N PRO A 191 15.93 -11.81 -1.97
CA PRO A 191 15.08 -12.82 -2.59
C PRO A 191 14.94 -14.10 -1.74
N LEU A 192 15.99 -14.45 -0.99
CA LEU A 192 15.98 -15.54 -0.02
C LEU A 192 14.91 -15.40 1.06
N VAL A 193 14.71 -14.22 1.66
CA VAL A 193 13.69 -14.01 2.70
C VAL A 193 12.27 -14.21 2.14
N LEU A 194 12.02 -13.76 0.91
CA LEU A 194 10.74 -14.02 0.24
C LEU A 194 10.54 -15.49 -0.09
N ASP A 195 11.59 -16.16 -0.60
CA ASP A 195 11.52 -17.59 -0.88
C ASP A 195 11.28 -18.38 0.40
N GLU A 196 11.88 -17.98 1.52
CA GLU A 196 11.60 -18.57 2.83
C GLU A 196 10.16 -18.32 3.30
N ALA A 197 9.61 -17.12 3.11
CA ALA A 197 8.21 -16.83 3.43
C ALA A 197 7.24 -17.69 2.60
N ARG A 198 7.49 -17.82 1.29
CA ARG A 198 6.74 -18.73 0.40
C ARG A 198 6.88 -20.19 0.85
N ASN A 199 8.09 -20.63 1.16
CA ASN A 199 8.35 -21.99 1.61
C ASN A 199 7.66 -22.29 2.95
N ALA A 200 7.56 -21.32 3.85
CA ALA A 200 6.81 -21.48 5.09
C ALA A 200 5.30 -21.68 4.82
N VAL A 201 4.71 -20.91 3.90
CA VAL A 201 3.31 -21.11 3.47
C VAL A 201 3.12 -22.49 2.84
N ARG A 202 4.02 -22.91 1.94
CA ARG A 202 3.99 -24.27 1.34
C ARG A 202 4.09 -25.37 2.39
N ALA A 203 4.99 -25.21 3.35
CA ALA A 203 5.19 -26.19 4.41
C ALA A 203 3.93 -26.35 5.29
N LEU A 204 3.27 -25.25 5.65
CA LEU A 204 2.02 -25.29 6.41
C LEU A 204 0.86 -25.90 5.59
N HIS A 205 0.82 -25.67 4.28
CA HIS A 205 -0.17 -26.30 3.40
C HIS A 205 0.08 -27.80 3.18
N ALA A 206 1.33 -28.26 3.28
CA ALA A 206 1.70 -29.67 3.14
C ALA A 206 1.43 -30.51 4.39
N LEU A 207 1.06 -29.89 5.52
CA LEU A 207 0.66 -30.61 6.73
C LEU A 207 -0.65 -31.39 6.50
N PRO A 208 -0.90 -32.47 7.26
CA PRO A 208 -2.20 -33.11 7.29
C PRO A 208 -3.32 -32.11 7.64
N GLU A 209 -4.52 -32.26 7.07
CA GLU A 209 -5.63 -31.31 7.29
C GLU A 209 -6.06 -31.23 8.77
N ASP A 210 -5.81 -32.28 9.56
CA ASP A 210 -6.07 -32.35 10.99
C ASP A 210 -4.96 -31.74 11.86
N ASP A 211 -3.85 -31.31 11.27
CA ASP A 211 -2.77 -30.62 11.98
C ASP A 211 -3.22 -29.21 12.45
N PRO A 212 -2.98 -28.84 13.72
CA PRO A 212 -3.37 -27.54 14.26
C PRO A 212 -2.65 -26.34 13.63
N GLU A 213 -1.60 -26.54 12.83
CA GLU A 213 -0.90 -25.51 12.08
C GLU A 213 -1.19 -25.54 10.57
N TYR A 214 -1.95 -26.53 10.07
CA TYR A 214 -2.33 -26.61 8.66
C TYR A 214 -3.02 -25.33 8.17
N ILE A 215 -2.68 -24.88 6.96
CA ILE A 215 -3.40 -23.82 6.25
C ILE A 215 -3.94 -24.33 4.90
N PRO A 216 -5.22 -24.11 4.58
CA PRO A 216 -5.84 -24.58 3.35
C PRO A 216 -5.59 -23.61 2.18
N PHE A 217 -4.35 -23.12 2.04
CA PHE A 217 -3.95 -22.17 1.02
C PHE A 217 -2.71 -22.64 0.26
N ASP A 218 -2.91 -23.06 -0.98
CA ASP A 218 -1.83 -23.38 -1.92
C ASP A 218 -1.39 -22.11 -2.66
N ILE A 219 -0.24 -21.56 -2.25
CA ILE A 219 0.34 -20.35 -2.84
C ILE A 219 0.77 -20.54 -4.31
N ASP A 220 1.17 -21.76 -4.71
CA ASP A 220 1.62 -22.04 -6.07
C ASP A 220 0.41 -22.16 -7.00
N ALA A 221 -0.66 -22.84 -6.57
CA ALA A 221 -1.93 -22.86 -7.29
C ALA A 221 -2.53 -21.45 -7.40
N TYR A 222 -2.43 -20.64 -6.33
CA TYR A 222 -2.84 -19.25 -6.34
C TYR A 222 -2.13 -18.46 -7.44
N PHE A 223 -0.80 -18.44 -7.50
CA PHE A 223 -0.11 -17.69 -8.56
C PHE A 223 -0.37 -18.24 -9.96
N LYS A 224 -0.50 -19.56 -10.11
CA LYS A 224 -0.80 -20.20 -11.39
C LYS A 224 -2.20 -19.85 -11.91
N ALA A 225 -3.16 -19.63 -11.01
CA ALA A 225 -4.54 -19.36 -11.39
C ALA A 225 -4.71 -18.03 -12.14
N SER A 226 -3.87 -17.02 -11.86
CA SER A 226 -3.95 -15.73 -12.55
C SER A 226 -2.69 -14.87 -12.37
N PRO A 227 -2.20 -14.18 -13.42
CA PRO A 227 -1.11 -13.21 -13.30
C PRO A 227 -1.51 -11.96 -12.47
N PHE A 228 -2.81 -11.76 -12.24
CA PHE A 228 -3.37 -10.69 -11.41
C PHE A 228 -3.44 -11.04 -9.93
N ASN A 229 -3.06 -12.26 -9.55
CA ASN A 229 -2.95 -12.69 -8.16
C ASN A 229 -1.65 -12.13 -7.59
N LYS A 230 -1.77 -11.33 -6.51
CA LYS A 230 -0.67 -10.67 -5.81
C LYS A 230 -0.61 -11.13 -4.36
N VAL A 231 0.60 -11.17 -3.80
CA VAL A 231 0.85 -11.43 -2.38
C VAL A 231 1.57 -10.25 -1.77
N ILE A 232 1.11 -9.82 -0.60
CA ILE A 232 1.86 -8.92 0.27
C ILE A 232 2.30 -9.72 1.49
N PHE A 233 3.60 -9.88 1.66
CA PHE A 233 4.19 -10.38 2.89
C PHE A 233 4.39 -9.21 3.85
N VAL A 234 3.88 -9.33 5.07
CA VAL A 234 4.06 -8.33 6.13
C VAL A 234 4.99 -8.93 7.18
N GLY A 235 6.19 -8.37 7.30
CA GLY A 235 7.18 -8.77 8.29
C GLY A 235 6.94 -8.10 9.65
N ALA A 236 7.09 -8.87 10.73
CA ALA A 236 6.86 -8.39 12.08
C ALA A 236 7.80 -7.24 12.51
N GLY A 237 7.22 -6.23 13.17
CA GLY A 237 7.94 -5.05 13.63
C GLY A 237 8.31 -4.10 12.48
N GLY A 238 9.27 -3.22 12.76
CA GLY A 238 9.76 -2.24 11.78
C GLY A 238 11.13 -2.60 11.21
N ALA A 239 11.53 -1.89 10.17
CA ALA A 239 12.87 -2.00 9.60
C ALA A 239 13.87 -1.04 10.24
N LYS A 240 15.16 -1.40 10.33
CA LYS A 240 16.19 -0.41 10.70
C LYS A 240 16.19 0.76 9.69
N SER A 241 15.88 0.46 8.44
CA SER A 241 15.69 1.36 7.31
C SER A 241 14.31 1.08 6.71
N GLY A 242 13.33 1.94 6.98
CA GLY A 242 11.90 1.74 6.70
C GLY A 242 11.56 1.56 5.23
N PHE A 243 11.75 0.37 4.69
CA PHE A 243 11.47 0.12 3.29
C PHE A 243 10.65 -1.14 3.09
N ALA A 244 9.49 -0.90 2.52
CA ALA A 244 8.75 -1.83 1.71
C ALA A 244 9.52 -2.08 0.38
N ARG A 245 9.35 -3.25 -0.25
CA ARG A 245 9.94 -3.51 -1.57
C ARG A 245 9.09 -4.46 -2.41
N GLY A 246 8.76 -4.03 -3.63
CA GLY A 246 8.41 -4.87 -4.75
C GLY A 246 9.66 -5.57 -5.23
N LEU A 247 9.78 -6.86 -4.91
CA LEU A 247 10.96 -7.66 -5.24
C LEU A 247 10.76 -8.50 -6.50
N LEU A 248 9.51 -8.85 -6.80
CA LEU A 248 9.10 -9.65 -7.97
C LEU A 248 7.76 -9.12 -8.49
N ALA A 249 7.39 -9.48 -9.73
CA ALA A 249 6.17 -8.99 -10.39
C ALA A 249 4.83 -9.36 -9.70
N GLN A 250 4.86 -10.22 -8.69
CA GLN A 250 3.67 -10.68 -7.96
C GLN A 250 3.76 -10.51 -6.44
N ASP A 251 4.91 -10.08 -5.91
CA ASP A 251 5.21 -10.12 -4.48
C ASP A 251 5.76 -8.79 -3.98
N ILE A 252 5.19 -8.35 -2.87
CA ILE A 252 5.69 -7.22 -2.08
C ILE A 252 6.06 -7.72 -0.70
N TRP A 253 7.12 -7.14 -0.15
CA TRP A 253 7.38 -7.18 1.27
C TRP A 253 7.11 -5.83 1.90
N LEU A 254 6.31 -5.80 2.96
CA LEU A 254 6.06 -4.65 3.83
C LEU A 254 6.56 -4.96 5.24
N THR A 255 6.73 -3.90 6.04
CA THR A 255 6.85 -4.03 7.49
C THR A 255 5.52 -3.74 8.18
N GLU A 256 5.32 -4.32 9.35
CA GLU A 256 4.16 -4.00 10.19
C GLU A 256 4.25 -2.55 10.72
N LYS A 257 5.47 -2.04 10.88
CA LYS A 257 5.75 -0.75 11.52
C LYS A 257 6.75 0.08 10.72
N PRO A 258 6.66 1.42 10.80
CA PRO A 258 7.62 2.28 10.14
C PRO A 258 9.05 2.02 10.65
N GLY A 259 10.02 2.14 9.73
CA GLY A 259 11.43 1.92 10.07
C GLY A 259 12.18 3.11 10.65
N ARG A 260 13.39 2.85 11.19
CA ARG A 260 14.13 3.70 12.15
C ARG A 260 15.33 4.51 11.59
N TRP A 261 15.47 4.70 10.27
CA TRP A 261 16.65 5.41 9.75
C TRP A 261 16.52 6.92 9.97
N GLY A 262 17.41 7.52 10.75
CA GLY A 262 17.50 8.99 10.93
C GLY A 262 16.35 9.65 11.70
N ARG A 263 15.23 8.94 11.93
CA ARG A 263 14.23 9.28 12.95
C ARG A 263 14.85 8.96 14.30
N SER A 264 15.50 9.98 14.86
CA SER A 264 16.12 9.99 16.18
C SER A 264 15.17 9.40 17.22
N ASN A 265 15.72 9.03 18.37
CA ASN A 265 15.07 8.40 19.53
C ASN A 265 13.84 9.14 20.12
N ALA A 266 13.22 10.09 19.41
CA ALA A 266 11.93 10.66 19.73
C ALA A 266 10.82 9.69 19.31
N PHE A 267 10.17 9.13 20.32
CA PHE A 267 8.82 8.58 20.25
C PHE A 267 7.90 9.39 19.30
N PRO A 268 6.98 8.72 18.56
CA PRO A 268 6.38 7.44 18.93
C PRO A 268 6.46 6.36 17.83
N ALA A 269 7.57 5.59 17.79
CA ALA A 269 7.79 4.51 16.80
C ALA A 269 7.03 3.19 17.10
N SER A 270 5.84 3.27 17.70
CA SER A 270 5.01 2.11 18.10
C SER A 270 3.62 2.12 17.44
N THR A 271 3.55 2.66 16.23
CA THR A 271 2.34 2.73 15.42
C THR A 271 2.35 1.67 14.33
N LEU A 272 1.16 1.31 13.85
CA LEU A 272 1.00 0.51 12.63
C LEU A 272 1.50 1.34 11.45
N GLU A 273 2.21 0.72 10.51
CA GLU A 273 2.56 1.38 9.25
C GLU A 273 1.28 1.75 8.49
N GLY A 274 1.22 2.99 8.00
CA GLY A 274 0.09 3.41 7.17
C GLY A 274 0.13 2.76 5.78
N ILE A 275 -0.86 3.10 4.94
CA ILE A 275 -1.00 2.48 3.60
C ILE A 275 -0.10 3.10 2.53
N GLN A 276 0.61 4.20 2.77
CA GLN A 276 1.50 4.84 1.79
C GLN A 276 2.56 3.89 1.24
N GLY A 277 3.28 3.18 2.11
CA GLY A 277 4.31 2.21 1.69
C GLY A 277 3.68 1.10 0.83
N CYS A 278 2.51 0.61 1.24
CA CYS A 278 1.77 -0.37 0.45
C CYS A 278 1.32 0.17 -0.92
N VAL A 279 0.84 1.41 -0.98
CA VAL A 279 0.44 2.06 -2.23
C VAL A 279 1.64 2.21 -3.16
N HIS A 280 2.79 2.61 -2.64
CA HIS A 280 4.02 2.73 -3.41
C HIS A 280 4.43 1.38 -4.01
N GLU A 281 4.54 0.35 -3.19
CA GLU A 281 4.99 -0.96 -3.67
C GLU A 281 3.97 -1.65 -4.57
N PHE A 282 2.68 -1.49 -4.30
CA PHE A 282 1.64 -2.04 -5.17
C PHE A 282 1.68 -1.38 -6.54
N ALA A 283 2.03 -0.10 -6.65
CA ALA A 283 2.22 0.54 -7.95
C ALA A 283 3.40 -0.06 -8.74
N HIS A 284 4.48 -0.50 -8.07
CA HIS A 284 5.54 -1.26 -8.74
C HIS A 284 5.03 -2.59 -9.32
N LEU A 285 4.12 -3.30 -8.64
CA LEU A 285 3.48 -4.50 -9.21
C LEU A 285 2.61 -4.19 -10.44
N LEU A 286 2.16 -2.95 -10.59
CA LEU A 286 1.43 -2.47 -11.76
C LEU A 286 2.38 -2.00 -12.89
N GLY A 287 3.70 -2.02 -12.67
CA GLY A 287 4.70 -1.55 -13.64
C GLY A 287 4.96 -0.05 -13.58
N VAL A 288 4.56 0.63 -12.49
CA VAL A 288 4.90 2.04 -12.27
C VAL A 288 6.33 2.11 -11.72
N GLU A 289 7.18 2.88 -12.38
CA GLU A 289 8.57 3.10 -11.96
C GLU A 289 8.65 4.22 -10.91
N HIS A 290 9.76 4.28 -10.17
CA HIS A 290 10.10 5.50 -9.42
C HIS A 290 10.26 6.68 -10.38
N PHE A 291 9.88 7.86 -9.92
CA PHE A 291 10.24 9.09 -10.60
C PHE A 291 10.51 10.21 -9.60
N LEU A 292 11.30 11.18 -10.04
CA LEU A 292 11.51 12.39 -9.29
C LEU A 292 10.28 13.29 -9.45
N ALA A 293 9.33 13.15 -8.54
CA ALA A 293 8.24 14.09 -8.37
C ALA A 293 8.39 14.86 -7.05
N GLY A 294 7.63 15.95 -6.91
CA GLY A 294 7.48 16.60 -5.61
C GLY A 294 6.88 15.66 -4.56
N SER A 295 6.82 16.13 -3.32
CA SER A 295 6.29 15.41 -2.14
C SER A 295 4.78 15.08 -2.20
N TYR A 296 4.14 15.20 -3.37
CA TYR A 296 2.71 14.97 -3.56
C TYR A 296 2.44 13.79 -4.50
N ASP A 297 3.40 12.88 -4.62
CA ASP A 297 3.26 11.67 -5.40
C ASP A 297 3.73 10.45 -4.61
N PRO A 298 2.94 9.38 -4.53
CA PRO A 298 3.37 8.17 -3.86
C PRO A 298 4.64 7.56 -4.42
N MET A 299 4.94 7.74 -5.70
CA MET A 299 6.10 7.16 -6.40
C MET A 299 7.35 8.04 -6.34
N SER A 300 7.29 9.19 -5.67
CA SER A 300 8.48 10.01 -5.46
C SER A 300 9.40 9.37 -4.43
N TRP A 301 10.56 8.89 -4.88
CA TRP A 301 11.59 8.29 -4.03
C TRP A 301 12.54 9.33 -3.39
N GLY A 302 12.06 10.56 -3.15
CA GLY A 302 12.92 11.75 -2.99
C GLY A 302 12.86 12.52 -1.67
N GLY A 303 12.25 12.00 -0.61
CA GLY A 303 12.13 12.75 0.64
C GLY A 303 12.55 11.94 1.85
N THR A 304 13.84 11.93 2.20
CA THR A 304 14.32 11.66 3.57
C THR A 304 14.64 12.97 4.28
N GLY A 305 13.85 14.02 4.01
CA GLY A 305 13.92 15.31 4.69
C GLY A 305 12.97 15.37 5.89
N PRO A 306 13.10 16.37 6.77
CA PRO A 306 12.14 16.62 7.85
C PRO A 306 10.71 16.93 7.33
N ASP A 307 10.57 17.35 6.07
CA ASP A 307 9.29 17.49 5.32
C ASP A 307 8.97 16.26 4.46
N SER A 308 9.64 15.14 4.74
CA SER A 308 9.39 13.89 4.03
C SER A 308 7.92 13.51 4.12
N THR A 309 7.46 12.90 3.04
CA THR A 309 6.10 12.40 2.84
C THR A 309 5.59 11.43 3.90
N TYR A 310 6.34 11.12 4.94
CA TYR A 310 6.17 9.93 5.76
C TYR A 310 5.70 10.18 7.21
N ASP A 311 4.81 11.15 7.41
CA ASP A 311 4.09 11.32 8.68
C ASP A 311 2.59 11.41 8.43
N VAL A 312 2.16 12.41 7.67
CA VAL A 312 0.74 12.64 7.40
C VAL A 312 0.25 11.87 6.17
N TYR A 313 1.10 11.68 5.15
CA TYR A 313 0.70 10.87 3.99
C TYR A 313 0.82 9.38 4.23
N ASP A 314 1.56 8.93 5.26
CA ASP A 314 1.62 7.51 5.63
C ASP A 314 0.22 6.90 5.73
N TYR A 315 -0.70 7.63 6.34
CA TYR A 315 -2.07 7.21 6.61
C TYR A 315 -3.11 7.76 5.60
N CYS A 316 -2.66 8.58 4.64
CA CYS A 316 -3.49 9.24 3.64
C CYS A 316 -2.64 9.62 2.41
N PRO A 317 -2.21 8.62 1.61
CA PRO A 317 -1.37 8.81 0.43
C PRO A 317 -2.03 9.77 -0.57
N PRO A 318 -1.32 10.74 -1.16
CA PRO A 318 -1.88 11.61 -2.20
C PRO A 318 -2.10 10.82 -3.50
N HIS A 319 -2.87 11.37 -4.44
CA HIS A 319 -3.03 10.72 -5.75
C HIS A 319 -1.72 10.72 -6.54
N PHE A 320 -1.54 9.71 -7.39
CA PHE A 320 -0.51 9.69 -8.43
C PHE A 320 -0.53 10.94 -9.31
N ASN A 321 0.63 11.32 -9.83
CA ASN A 321 0.81 12.37 -10.83
C ASN A 321 -0.01 12.04 -12.08
N PRO A 322 -0.62 13.05 -12.73
CA PRO A 322 -1.42 12.85 -13.94
C PRO A 322 -0.67 12.13 -15.06
N TRP A 323 0.65 12.28 -15.15
CA TRP A 323 1.50 11.55 -16.10
C TRP A 323 1.45 10.04 -15.87
N VAL A 324 1.55 9.58 -14.61
CA VAL A 324 1.42 8.14 -14.28
C VAL A 324 0.04 7.65 -14.69
N LYS A 325 -1.01 8.37 -14.29
CA LYS A 325 -2.39 8.00 -14.61
C LYS A 325 -2.62 7.91 -16.13
N LEU A 326 -1.99 8.78 -16.93
CA LEU A 326 -2.01 8.72 -18.39
C LEU A 326 -1.21 7.55 -18.95
N LYS A 327 0.03 7.34 -18.47
CA LYS A 327 0.91 6.21 -18.88
C LYS A 327 0.23 4.88 -18.62
N MET A 328 -0.48 4.76 -17.50
CA MET A 328 -1.22 3.57 -17.09
C MET A 328 -2.61 3.45 -17.72
N GLY A 329 -3.06 4.45 -18.48
CA GLY A 329 -4.38 4.44 -19.11
C GLY A 329 -5.56 4.59 -18.14
N TRP A 330 -5.32 5.02 -16.89
CA TRP A 330 -6.38 5.27 -15.90
C TRP A 330 -7.16 6.57 -16.18
N ILE A 331 -6.57 7.47 -16.96
CA ILE A 331 -7.27 8.62 -17.53
C ILE A 331 -7.63 8.27 -18.97
N PRO A 332 -8.93 8.11 -19.28
CA PRO A 332 -9.38 7.87 -20.64
C PRO A 332 -8.99 9.04 -21.57
N PRO A 333 -8.64 8.78 -22.86
CA PRO A 333 -8.22 9.83 -23.78
C PRO A 333 -9.21 11.00 -23.93
N GLU A 334 -10.51 10.74 -23.87
CA GLU A 334 -11.58 11.75 -23.95
C GLU A 334 -11.64 12.68 -22.72
N LYS A 335 -10.92 12.33 -21.65
CA LYS A 335 -10.78 13.15 -20.44
C LYS A 335 -9.54 14.05 -20.49
N VAL A 336 -8.73 13.96 -21.55
CA VAL A 336 -7.58 14.83 -21.79
C VAL A 336 -8.01 16.08 -22.56
N ILE A 337 -8.04 17.22 -21.88
CA ILE A 337 -8.45 18.50 -22.43
C ILE A 337 -7.22 19.22 -22.99
N ARG A 338 -7.00 19.12 -24.30
CA ARG A 338 -5.88 19.80 -24.98
C ARG A 338 -6.10 21.31 -25.05
N ILE A 339 -5.16 22.12 -24.60
CA ILE A 339 -5.21 23.58 -24.63
C ILE A 339 -4.18 24.08 -25.64
N THR A 340 -4.66 24.49 -26.82
CA THR A 340 -3.83 24.96 -27.95
C THR A 340 -3.91 26.47 -28.18
N GLY A 341 -4.54 27.20 -27.26
CA GLY A 341 -4.77 28.64 -27.33
C GLY A 341 -5.43 29.14 -26.04
N SER A 342 -5.56 30.46 -25.90
CA SER A 342 -6.15 31.08 -24.71
C SER A 342 -7.63 30.71 -24.58
N ARG A 343 -7.97 29.95 -23.53
CA ARG A 343 -9.35 29.62 -23.17
C ARG A 343 -9.48 29.29 -21.69
N ASN A 344 -10.66 29.53 -21.15
CA ASN A 344 -11.01 29.07 -19.81
C ASN A 344 -11.31 27.57 -19.83
N VAL A 345 -10.75 26.83 -18.87
CA VAL A 345 -11.01 25.41 -18.66
C VAL A 345 -11.45 25.20 -17.21
N ALA A 346 -12.58 24.53 -17.04
CA ALA A 346 -13.06 24.11 -15.72
C ALA A 346 -12.64 22.68 -15.45
N LEU A 347 -11.79 22.48 -14.44
CA LEU A 347 -11.41 21.16 -13.93
C LEU A 347 -12.18 20.88 -12.64
N ARG A 348 -12.71 19.66 -12.52
CA ARG A 348 -13.29 19.16 -11.26
C ARG A 348 -12.19 18.52 -10.40
N PRO A 349 -12.36 18.44 -9.07
CA PRO A 349 -11.41 17.75 -8.20
C PRO A 349 -11.12 16.33 -8.68
N VAL A 350 -9.86 15.89 -8.55
CA VAL A 350 -9.43 14.54 -8.96
C VAL A 350 -10.06 13.40 -8.17
N SER A 351 -10.70 13.66 -7.03
CA SER A 351 -11.55 12.69 -6.32
C SER A 351 -12.87 12.40 -7.06
N ARG A 352 -13.26 13.24 -8.03
CA ARG A 352 -14.55 13.20 -8.73
C ARG A 352 -14.45 13.11 -10.24
N SER A 353 -13.26 13.30 -10.81
CA SER A 353 -13.08 13.41 -12.25
C SER A 353 -11.66 13.06 -12.68
N PRO A 354 -11.48 12.20 -13.69
CA PRO A 354 -10.19 11.94 -14.34
C PRO A 354 -9.72 13.05 -15.28
N ALA A 355 -10.50 14.11 -15.45
CA ALA A 355 -10.18 15.16 -16.41
C ALA A 355 -8.87 15.89 -16.07
N VAL A 356 -7.99 16.00 -17.07
CA VAL A 356 -6.72 16.71 -16.98
C VAL A 356 -6.58 17.68 -18.15
N ALA A 357 -5.95 18.82 -17.92
CA ALA A 357 -5.60 19.76 -18.98
C ALA A 357 -4.17 19.49 -19.47
N LEU A 358 -4.01 19.36 -20.79
CA LEU A 358 -2.71 19.29 -21.45
C LEU A 358 -2.45 20.64 -22.13
N ILE A 359 -1.58 21.46 -21.54
CA ILE A 359 -1.21 22.77 -22.07
C ILE A 359 0.10 22.64 -22.82
N THR A 360 0.12 22.99 -24.10
CA THR A 360 1.36 23.06 -24.87
C THR A 360 2.10 24.36 -24.56
N LEU A 361 3.34 24.27 -24.08
CA LEU A 361 4.20 25.43 -23.81
C LEU A 361 5.04 25.80 -25.03
N TYR A 362 5.71 24.80 -25.60
CA TYR A 362 6.61 24.95 -26.72
C TYR A 362 6.56 23.68 -27.56
N GLY A 363 6.59 23.77 -28.89
CA GLY A 363 6.48 22.62 -29.79
C GLY A 363 5.13 21.91 -29.68
N ASP A 364 4.42 21.78 -30.81
CA ASP A 364 3.22 20.93 -30.85
C ASP A 364 3.53 19.71 -31.70
N ALA A 365 3.98 18.63 -31.04
CA ALA A 365 4.21 17.35 -31.70
C ALA A 365 2.95 16.82 -32.40
N GLY A 366 1.76 17.18 -31.92
CA GLY A 366 0.48 16.88 -32.59
C GLY A 366 0.30 17.61 -33.91
N ARG A 367 0.79 18.83 -34.01
CA ARG A 367 0.69 19.66 -35.22
C ARG A 367 1.81 19.38 -36.21
N ASN A 368 3.05 19.26 -35.74
CA ASN A 368 4.23 19.21 -36.60
C ASN A 368 4.92 17.84 -36.64
N LYS A 369 4.45 16.84 -35.87
CA LYS A 369 5.09 15.52 -35.73
C LYS A 369 6.56 15.56 -35.27
N ASP A 370 6.99 16.69 -34.71
CA ASP A 370 8.29 16.82 -34.06
C ASP A 370 8.15 16.51 -32.57
N TYR A 371 8.31 15.23 -32.25
CA TYR A 371 8.22 14.70 -30.89
C TYR A 371 9.50 14.93 -30.07
N SER A 372 10.56 15.49 -30.69
CA SER A 372 11.84 15.78 -30.02
C SER A 372 11.91 17.16 -29.35
N HIS A 373 11.01 18.08 -29.68
CA HIS A 373 11.08 19.48 -29.25
C HIS A 373 9.77 20.02 -28.65
N SER A 374 8.94 19.16 -28.03
CA SER A 374 7.67 19.59 -27.44
C SER A 374 7.67 19.51 -25.92
N GLU A 375 7.16 20.56 -25.29
CA GLU A 375 7.00 20.73 -23.85
C GLU A 375 5.52 20.97 -23.52
N TYR A 376 5.05 20.27 -22.48
CA TYR A 376 3.66 20.34 -22.04
C TYR A 376 3.57 20.45 -20.52
N LEU A 377 2.56 21.17 -20.05
CA LEU A 377 2.07 21.04 -18.67
C LEU A 377 0.88 20.08 -18.67
N LEU A 378 0.91 19.13 -17.74
CA LEU A 378 -0.23 18.33 -17.35
C LEU A 378 -0.78 18.90 -16.05
N VAL A 379 -1.98 19.45 -16.11
CA VAL A 379 -2.61 20.14 -14.98
C VAL A 379 -3.84 19.39 -14.53
N GLU A 380 -3.89 19.06 -13.25
CA GLU A 380 -5.08 18.49 -12.60
C GLU A 380 -5.49 19.32 -11.38
N TYR A 381 -6.78 19.31 -11.03
CA TYR A 381 -7.25 20.04 -9.87
C TYR A 381 -7.28 19.14 -8.64
N ARG A 382 -6.38 19.39 -7.68
CA ARG A 382 -6.36 18.68 -6.39
C ARG A 382 -6.94 19.55 -5.30
N LYS A 383 -8.11 19.15 -4.82
CA LYS A 383 -8.77 19.74 -3.66
C LYS A 383 -8.36 19.01 -2.39
N ARG A 384 -8.29 19.70 -1.24
CA ARG A 384 -8.06 19.08 0.07
C ARG A 384 -9.29 18.28 0.55
N GLU A 385 -9.61 17.23 -0.18
CA GLU A 385 -10.61 16.22 0.13
C GLU A 385 -10.08 14.86 -0.30
N GLY A 386 -10.74 13.79 0.11
CA GLY A 386 -10.29 12.47 -0.30
C GLY A 386 -8.91 12.11 0.27
N PHE A 387 -8.20 11.33 -0.53
CA PHE A 387 -6.79 11.04 -0.36
C PHE A 387 -5.87 12.25 -0.53
N ASN A 388 -6.36 13.35 -1.12
CA ASN A 388 -5.60 14.60 -1.28
C ASN A 388 -5.83 15.59 -0.13
N ARG A 389 -6.45 15.19 0.98
CA ARG A 389 -6.81 16.11 2.08
C ARG A 389 -5.63 16.86 2.70
N PHE A 390 -4.42 16.34 2.53
CA PHE A 390 -3.18 16.96 3.00
C PHE A 390 -2.33 17.59 1.88
N ALA A 391 -2.82 17.59 0.63
CA ALA A 391 -2.12 18.20 -0.50
C ALA A 391 -1.87 19.70 -0.25
N GLY A 392 -0.66 20.17 -0.59
CA GLY A 392 -0.18 21.50 -0.26
C GLY A 392 0.29 21.67 1.20
N GLY A 393 0.50 20.59 1.95
CA GLY A 393 1.02 20.60 3.32
C GLY A 393 -0.04 20.65 4.41
N VAL A 394 0.33 20.28 5.64
CA VAL A 394 -0.56 20.17 6.81
C VAL A 394 -0.88 21.54 7.43
N SER A 395 -0.01 22.54 7.19
CA SER A 395 0.09 23.78 7.95
C SER A 395 -0.16 25.06 7.16
N THR A 396 -0.87 24.99 6.02
CA THR A 396 -1.25 26.20 5.27
C THR A 396 -2.74 26.52 5.49
N PRO A 397 -3.11 27.29 6.53
CA PRO A 397 -4.46 27.82 6.70
C PRO A 397 -4.94 28.53 5.43
N GLY A 398 -6.19 28.29 5.03
CA GLY A 398 -6.80 28.96 3.88
C GLY A 398 -6.52 28.33 2.50
N PHE A 399 -5.53 27.43 2.37
CA PHE A 399 -5.36 26.65 1.15
C PHE A 399 -6.39 25.53 1.09
N SER A 400 -7.35 25.61 0.16
CA SER A 400 -8.39 24.58 -0.03
C SER A 400 -8.04 23.54 -1.10
N GLY A 401 -6.87 23.71 -1.73
CA GLY A 401 -6.44 22.97 -2.91
C GLY A 401 -6.02 23.91 -4.03
N GLY A 402 -5.42 23.36 -5.08
CA GLY A 402 -4.89 24.12 -6.20
C GLY A 402 -4.75 23.27 -7.45
N ALA A 403 -4.48 23.94 -8.57
CA ALA A 403 -3.96 23.28 -9.75
C ALA A 403 -2.54 22.80 -9.44
N LEU A 404 -2.29 21.52 -9.69
CA LEU A 404 -0.96 20.91 -9.60
C LEU A 404 -0.54 20.40 -10.97
#